data_AF-A0A3B0PQM5-F1
#
_entry.id   AF-A0A3B0PQM5-F1
#
_cell.length_a   1.000
_cell.length_b   1.000
_cell.length_c   1.000
_cell.angle_alpha   90.00
_cell.angle_beta   90.00
_cell.angle_gamma   90.00
#
_symmetry.space_group_name_H-M   'P 1'
#
loop_
_entity.id
_entity.type
_entity.pdbx_description
1 polymer ?
#
loop_
_entity_poly.entity_id
_entity_poly.type
_entity_poly.pdbx_seq_one_letter_code
_entity_poly.pdbx_strand_id
1 'polypeptide(L)' 'MNKKYLIAVSGGPDSMYLLNKYKDKDVVVATVNYNQRHDSGVDFNIVKDFCKLYNIKFEGLNLNKPDYTGGNFQNW' A
#
# COMPACT_ATOMS: atom_id res chain seq x y z
N MET A 1 -21.41 11.68 -12.89
CA MET A 1 -20.89 11.33 -11.54
C MET A 1 -19.39 11.07 -11.67
N ASN A 2 -18.56 11.70 -10.86
CA ASN A 2 -17.13 11.41 -10.82
C ASN A 2 -16.92 10.14 -9.99
N LYS A 3 -16.29 9.10 -10.54
CA LYS A 3 -16.06 7.83 -9.83
C LYS A 3 -14.84 7.96 -8.93
N LYS A 4 -14.99 7.56 -7.67
CA LYS A 4 -13.90 7.48 -6.71
C LYS A 4 -13.40 6.04 -6.59
N TYR A 5 -12.08 5.86 -6.61
CA TYR A 5 -11.43 4.55 -6.58
C TYR A 5 -10.69 4.35 -5.25
N LEU A 6 -10.80 3.16 -4.69
CA LEU A 6 -9.93 2.68 -3.62
C LEU A 6 -9.13 1.51 -4.18
N ILE A 7 -7.80 1.62 -4.16
CA ILE A 7 -6.90 0.59 -4.71
C ILE A 7 -5.93 0.10 -3.66
N ALA A 8 -5.82 -1.22 -3.53
CA ALA A 8 -4.82 -1.88 -2.71
C ALA A 8 -3.51 -1.97 -3.50
N VAL A 9 -2.41 -1.46 -2.94
CA VAL A 9 -1.11 -1.40 -3.63
C VAL A 9 -0.05 -1.98 -2.71
N SER A 10 0.63 -3.05 -3.16
CA SER A 10 1.64 -3.76 -2.38
C SER A 10 3.06 -3.21 -2.50
N GLY A 11 3.33 -2.35 -3.49
CA GLY A 11 4.67 -1.89 -3.88
C GLY A 11 5.32 -2.74 -4.99
N GLY A 12 4.77 -3.93 -5.27
CA GLY A 12 5.23 -4.76 -6.39
C GLY A 12 4.90 -4.15 -7.77
N PRO A 13 5.61 -4.57 -8.84
CA PRO A 13 5.49 -3.97 -10.17
C PRO A 13 4.07 -3.92 -10.73
N ASP A 14 3.29 -5.00 -10.58
CA ASP A 14 1.92 -5.09 -11.09
C ASP A 14 1.00 -4.07 -10.40
N SER A 15 1.12 -3.97 -9.07
CA SER A 15 0.34 -3.03 -8.27
C SER A 15 0.74 -1.58 -8.56
N MET A 16 2.02 -1.32 -8.75
CA MET A 16 2.52 0.01 -9.11
C MET A 16 2.12 0.40 -10.54
N TYR A 17 2.08 -0.54 -11.48
CA TYR A 17 1.55 -0.31 -12.82
C TYR A 17 0.07 0.09 -12.77
N LEU A 18 -0.74 -0.64 -11.99
CA LEU A 18 -2.13 -0.29 -11.77
C LEU A 18 -2.28 1.12 -11.19
N LEU A 19 -1.56 1.43 -10.11
CA LEU A 19 -1.58 2.77 -9.50
C LEU A 19 -1.20 3.86 -10.52
N ASN A 20 -0.15 3.63 -11.32
CA ASN A 20 0.29 4.58 -12.34
C ASN A 20 -0.76 4.83 -13.44
N LYS A 21 -1.63 3.85 -13.73
CA LYS A 21 -2.78 4.02 -14.64
C LYS A 21 -3.91 4.85 -14.04
N TYR A 22 -4.03 4.86 -12.72
CA TYR A 22 -5.12 5.53 -11.99
C TYR A 22 -4.70 6.84 -11.29
N LYS A 23 -3.41 7.22 -11.34
CA LYS A 23 -2.87 8.39 -10.62
C LYS A 23 -3.57 9.72 -10.91
N ASP A 24 -4.12 9.89 -12.12
CA ASP A 24 -4.83 11.11 -12.56
C ASP A 24 -6.36 11.00 -12.33
N LYS A 25 -6.84 10.00 -11.58
CA LYS A 25 -8.25 9.82 -11.19
C LYS A 25 -8.45 10.22 -9.72
N ASP A 26 -9.70 10.36 -9.29
CA ASP A 26 -10.04 10.48 -7.86
C ASP A 26 -9.79 9.13 -7.18
N VAL A 27 -8.58 8.95 -6.64
CA VAL A 27 -8.09 7.69 -6.11
C VAL A 27 -7.52 7.85 -4.70
N VAL A 28 -7.80 6.85 -3.87
CA VAL A 28 -7.19 6.64 -2.56
C VAL A 28 -6.43 5.32 -2.61
N VAL A 29 -5.20 5.32 -2.09
CA VAL A 29 -4.34 4.14 -2.04
C VAL A 29 -4.34 3.57 -0.63
N ALA A 30 -4.52 2.25 -0.53
CA ALA A 30 -4.38 1.50 0.70
C ALA A 30 -3.19 0.53 0.60
N THR A 31 -2.30 0.55 1.59
CA THR A 31 -1.14 -0.34 1.64
C THR A 31 -0.99 -0.91 3.04
N VAL A 32 -0.78 -2.23 3.13
CA VAL A 32 -0.48 -2.92 4.39
C VAL A 32 0.93 -3.46 4.33
N ASN A 33 1.77 -3.07 5.29
CA ASN A 33 3.07 -3.68 5.53
C ASN A 33 2.96 -4.63 6.73
N TYR A 34 3.05 -5.94 6.45
CA TYR A 34 3.03 -6.99 7.46
C TYR A 34 4.39 -7.23 8.15
N ASN A 35 5.46 -6.56 7.69
CA ASN A 35 6.84 -6.71 8.18
C ASN A 35 7.37 -8.15 8.20
N GLN A 36 6.94 -8.96 7.24
CA GLN A 36 7.36 -10.37 7.11
C GLN A 36 8.69 -10.56 6.40
N ARG A 37 9.07 -9.59 5.56
CA ARG A 37 10.35 -9.58 4.86
C ARG A 37 11.19 -8.43 5.38
N HIS A 38 12.50 -8.63 5.43
CA HIS A 38 13.46 -7.60 5.86
C HIS A 38 13.37 -6.32 5.02
N ASP A 39 12.94 -6.43 3.76
CA ASP A 39 12.85 -5.36 2.78
C ASP A 39 11.42 -4.86 2.55
N SER A 40 10.40 -5.36 3.27
CA SER A 40 9.00 -4.95 3.02
C SER A 40 8.75 -3.46 3.30
N GLY A 41 9.59 -2.82 4.12
CA GLY A 41 9.57 -1.38 4.33
C GLY A 41 9.96 -0.59 3.06
N VAL A 42 10.77 -1.17 2.17
CA VAL A 42 11.12 -0.55 0.88
C VAL A 42 9.87 -0.44 0.02
N ASP A 43 9.10 -1.54 -0.12
CA ASP A 43 7.86 -1.56 -0.88
C ASP A 43 6.83 -0.56 -0.34
N PHE A 44 6.67 -0.50 0.98
CA PHE A 44 5.77 0.47 1.62
C PHE A 44 6.15 1.92 1.31
N ASN A 45 7.46 2.23 1.38
CA ASN A 45 7.96 3.57 1.10
C ASN A 45 7.86 3.92 -0.39
N ILE A 46 8.08 2.97 -1.30
CA ILE A 46 7.85 3.16 -2.75
C ILE A 46 6.41 3.63 -3.00
N VAL A 47 5.41 2.97 -2.40
CA VAL A 47 4.00 3.37 -2.58
C VAL A 47 3.73 4.73 -1.96
N LYS A 48 4.21 4.95 -0.73
CA LYS A 48 4.02 6.21 0.00
C LYS A 48 4.62 7.41 -0.75
N ASP A 49 5.84 7.26 -1.25
CA ASP A 49 6.56 8.30 -1.97
C ASP A 49 5.94 8.56 -3.34
N PHE A 50 5.48 7.52 -4.04
CA PHE A 50 4.70 7.68 -5.27
C PHE A 50 3.41 8.47 -5.01
N CYS A 51 2.67 8.12 -3.95
CA CYS A 51 1.45 8.84 -3.61
C CYS A 51 1.73 10.31 -3.27
N LYS A 52 2.81 10.58 -2.52
CA LYS A 52 3.25 11.95 -2.22
C LYS A 52 3.62 12.72 -3.48
N LEU A 53 4.36 12.11 -4.42
CA LEU A 53 4.79 12.72 -5.68
C LEU A 53 3.60 13.18 -6.54
N TYR A 54 2.53 12.38 -6.58
CA TYR A 54 1.33 12.65 -7.40
C TYR A 54 0.16 13.25 -6.60
N ASN A 55 0.40 13.67 -5.36
CA ASN A 55 -0.63 14.23 -4.46
C ASN A 55 -1.87 13.32 -4.29
N ILE A 56 -1.64 12.01 -4.19
CA ILE A 56 -2.65 10.98 -3.99
C ILE A 56 -2.81 10.73 -2.48
N LYS A 57 -4.05 10.57 -2.01
CA LYS A 57 -4.31 10.21 -0.61
C LYS A 57 -3.82 8.78 -0.34
N PHE A 58 -2.91 8.65 0.62
CA PHE A 58 -2.31 7.39 1.05
C PHE A 58 -2.78 6.99 2.44
N GLU A 59 -3.32 5.78 2.56
CA GLU A 59 -3.76 5.13 3.80
C GLU A 59 -2.86 3.90 4.03
N GLY A 60 -1.83 4.07 4.85
CA GLY A 60 -0.85 3.03 5.12
C GLY A 60 -1.01 2.41 6.52
N LEU A 61 -1.11 1.09 6.60
CA LEU A 61 -1.05 0.32 7.84
C LEU A 61 0.29 -0.40 7.93
N ASN A 62 1.05 -0.13 9.00
CA ASN A 62 2.32 -0.79 9.29
C ASN A 62 2.18 -1.61 10.56
N LEU A 63 2.14 -2.94 10.43
CA LEU A 63 1.86 -3.86 11.53
C LEU A 63 3.13 -4.26 12.29
N ASN A 64 3.02 -4.43 13.60
CA ASN A 64 4.07 -4.90 14.48
C ASN A 64 3.68 -6.25 15.12
N LYS A 65 4.65 -6.95 15.75
CA LYS A 65 4.39 -8.22 16.47
C LYS A 65 3.18 -8.18 17.42
N PRO A 66 2.98 -7.13 18.24
CA PRO A 66 1.86 -7.09 19.18
C PRO A 66 0.49 -6.96 18.50
N ASP A 67 0.45 -6.51 17.24
CA ASP A 67 -0.80 -6.37 16.49
C ASP A 67 -1.34 -7.75 16.05
N TYR A 68 -0.57 -8.82 16.28
CA TYR A 68 -1.00 -10.17 16.01
C TYR A 68 -1.74 -10.81 17.17
N THR A 69 -2.96 -11.24 16.89
CA THR A 69 -3.86 -11.86 17.85
C THR A 69 -4.01 -13.38 17.65
N GLY A 70 -3.25 -13.97 16.72
CA GLY A 70 -3.28 -15.39 16.37
C GLY A 70 -3.94 -15.68 15.01
N GLY A 71 -3.67 -16.85 14.43
CA GLY A 71 -4.13 -17.22 13.08
C GLY A 71 -2.96 -17.49 12.13
N ASN A 72 -2.98 -16.95 10.90
CA ASN A 72 -1.79 -16.88 10.04
C ASN A 72 -1.77 -15.54 9.31
N PHE A 73 -0.73 -14.75 9.55
CA PHE A 73 -0.34 -13.52 8.83
C PHE A 73 1.10 -13.62 8.29
N GLN A 74 1.58 -14.86 8.16
CA GLN A 74 2.80 -15.53 7.66
C GLN A 74 3.63 -16.35 8.70
N ASN A 75 3.13 -16.54 9.93
CA ASN A 75 3.58 -17.42 11.03
C ASN A 75 4.85 -17.04 11.84
N TRP A 76 5.18 -15.74 11.92
CA TRP A 76 5.44 -15.17 13.26
C TRP A 76 4.12 -14.91 14.00
#